data_AF-A4A4Q5-F1
#
_entry.id   AF-A4A4Q5-F1
#
_cell.length_a   1.000
_cell.length_b   1.000
_cell.length_c   1.000
_cell.angle_alpha   90.00
_cell.angle_beta   90.00
_cell.angle_gamma   90.00
#
_symmetry.space_group_name_H-M   'P 1'
#
loop_
_entity.id
_entity.type
_entity.pdbx_description
1 polymer ?
#
loop_
_entity_poly.entity_id
_entity_poly.type
_entity_poly.pdbx_seq_one_letter_code
_entity_poly.pdbx_strand_id
1 'polypeptide(L)'
;MLRILKNLALYLTIALLLAILTVGLMNTYLGVDSPIRPTVERIVSAIPPLLRLAKKIAGLSSKPSAEASASTISGSTVIQAGGGAWHQSVGESASLCGVPGVEEVPLWSERTAYTWVNEDGVRSFGDNAPSSASAQTFGMDEGDRDFTLSLRWEGVSPNRTFEGRIRAGAMRIYDQWGEWIGYDALVRSRITLRITSNRDAFLRDWGGDPGGPIPNGFYSLIRNEAVIFYDSARTSEAKLLQVAFHELAHLISTWQVGSLPTWYGEGIAEYFETMDVEWQSAQFRSADAWRQRVARDGAMGLSELLALNAAEWFSGNIGQRYATAGALVTFMTTTDAGRAALTDLAQQAHAVRCKKRSAKQGLTPSEYPGGVVRLERDFRRWLEQSPNH
;
A
#
# COMPACT_ATOMS: atom_id res chain seq x y z
N MET A 1 -55.10 -5.57 -4.29
CA MET A 1 -54.58 -6.47 -5.35
C MET A 1 -53.27 -5.97 -5.98
N LEU A 2 -53.22 -4.75 -6.52
CA LEU A 2 -52.03 -4.22 -7.23
C LEU A 2 -50.74 -4.14 -6.37
N ARG A 3 -50.87 -3.83 -5.07
CA ARG A 3 -49.74 -3.74 -4.13
C ARG A 3 -49.14 -5.11 -3.78
N ILE A 4 -49.99 -6.15 -3.72
CA ILE A 4 -49.58 -7.53 -3.48
C ILE A 4 -48.82 -8.08 -4.69
N LEU A 5 -49.31 -7.78 -5.91
CA LEU A 5 -48.63 -8.15 -7.16
C LEU A 5 -47.25 -7.49 -7.30
N LYS A 6 -47.11 -6.22 -6.91
CA LYS A 6 -45.81 -5.52 -6.91
C LYS A 6 -44.82 -6.14 -5.93
N ASN A 7 -45.27 -6.48 -4.72
CA ASN A 7 -44.42 -7.12 -3.73
C ASN A 7 -44.00 -8.53 -4.18
N LEU A 8 -44.93 -9.31 -4.75
CA LEU A 8 -44.63 -10.65 -5.27
C LEU A 8 -43.60 -10.60 -6.40
N ALA A 9 -43.72 -9.64 -7.33
CA ALA A 9 -42.76 -9.44 -8.40
C ALA A 9 -41.36 -9.04 -7.87
N LEU A 10 -41.31 -8.20 -6.84
CA LEU A 10 -40.05 -7.82 -6.20
C LEU A 10 -39.37 -9.02 -5.51
N TYR A 11 -40.13 -9.83 -4.76
CA TYR A 11 -39.59 -11.03 -4.11
C TYR A 11 -39.11 -12.07 -5.11
N LEU A 12 -39.84 -12.28 -6.21
CA LEU A 12 -39.41 -13.16 -7.30
C LEU A 12 -38.12 -12.66 -7.96
N THR A 13 -37.98 -11.34 -8.13
CA THR A 13 -36.77 -10.75 -8.70
C THR A 13 -35.56 -10.93 -7.78
N ILE A 14 -35.74 -10.71 -6.47
CA ILE A 14 -34.69 -10.90 -5.46
C ILE A 14 -34.29 -12.39 -5.38
N ALA A 15 -35.26 -13.30 -5.36
CA ALA A 15 -34.99 -14.73 -5.34
C ALA A 15 -34.23 -15.20 -6.59
N LEU A 16 -34.57 -14.66 -7.77
CA LEU A 16 -33.87 -14.95 -9.01
C LEU A 16 -32.44 -14.41 -9.01
N LEU A 17 -32.22 -13.19 -8.52
CA LEU A 17 -30.88 -12.60 -8.41
C LEU A 17 -30.00 -13.36 -7.42
N LEU A 18 -30.57 -13.77 -6.28
CA LEU A 18 -29.86 -14.62 -5.32
C LEU A 18 -29.50 -15.96 -5.95
N ALA A 19 -30.41 -16.62 -6.66
CA ALA A 19 -30.11 -17.88 -7.35
C ALA A 19 -28.99 -17.72 -8.40
N ILE A 20 -28.99 -16.63 -9.16
CA ILE A 20 -27.93 -16.31 -10.14
C ILE A 20 -26.60 -16.07 -9.42
N LEU A 21 -26.60 -15.33 -8.31
CA LEU A 21 -25.39 -15.05 -7.54
C LEU A 21 -24.80 -16.33 -6.94
N THR A 22 -25.64 -17.20 -6.36
CA THR A 22 -25.21 -18.49 -5.80
C THR A 22 -24.65 -19.40 -6.87
N VAL A 23 -25.29 -19.47 -8.04
CA VAL A 23 -24.80 -20.27 -9.18
C VAL A 23 -23.51 -19.68 -9.75
N GLY A 24 -23.39 -18.36 -9.86
CA GLY A 24 -22.17 -17.68 -10.28
C GLY A 24 -21.01 -17.94 -9.33
N LEU A 25 -21.25 -17.81 -8.03
CA LEU A 25 -20.27 -18.14 -6.98
C LEU A 25 -19.88 -19.62 -7.02
N MET A 26 -20.83 -20.54 -7.18
CA MET A 26 -20.53 -21.97 -7.33
C MET A 26 -19.71 -22.26 -8.61
N ASN A 27 -19.99 -21.59 -9.72
CA ASN A 27 -19.22 -21.75 -10.96
C ASN A 27 -17.80 -21.18 -10.84
N THR A 28 -17.64 -20.04 -10.15
CA THR A 28 -16.33 -19.38 -9.97
C THR A 28 -15.46 -20.10 -8.94
N TYR A 29 -16.04 -20.67 -7.88
CA TYR A 29 -15.28 -21.28 -6.79
C TYR A 29 -15.14 -22.80 -6.87
N LEU A 30 -16.06 -23.52 -7.51
CA LEU A 30 -16.04 -24.99 -7.48
C LEU A 30 -15.61 -25.63 -8.79
N GLY A 31 -15.47 -24.89 -9.89
CA GLY A 31 -14.91 -25.40 -11.15
C GLY A 31 -15.58 -26.64 -11.73
N VAL A 32 -16.82 -26.96 -11.32
CA VAL A 32 -17.53 -28.15 -11.79
C VAL A 32 -18.24 -27.82 -13.09
N ASP A 33 -17.99 -28.58 -14.16
CA ASP A 33 -18.88 -28.65 -15.33
C ASP A 33 -20.23 -29.24 -14.90
N SER A 34 -21.07 -28.39 -14.33
CA SER A 34 -22.34 -28.79 -13.74
C SER A 34 -23.35 -29.09 -14.85
N PRO A 35 -24.13 -30.18 -14.76
CA PRO A 35 -25.18 -30.51 -15.74
C PRO A 35 -26.26 -29.44 -15.89
N ILE A 36 -26.27 -28.42 -15.03
CA ILE A 36 -27.16 -27.26 -15.11
C ILE A 36 -26.60 -26.09 -15.95
N ARG A 37 -25.33 -26.11 -16.37
CA ARG A 37 -24.68 -25.04 -17.16
C ARG A 37 -25.49 -24.62 -18.41
N PRO A 38 -26.04 -25.55 -19.23
CA PRO A 38 -26.86 -25.17 -20.38
C PRO A 38 -28.17 -24.47 -19.96
N THR A 39 -28.71 -24.81 -18.80
CA THR A 39 -29.92 -24.18 -18.24
C THR A 39 -29.62 -22.78 -17.73
N VAL A 40 -28.47 -22.58 -17.10
CA VAL A 40 -27.99 -21.28 -16.61
C VAL A 40 -27.70 -20.33 -17.77
N GLU A 41 -27.02 -20.79 -18.82
CA GLU A 41 -26.76 -20.00 -20.02
C GLU A 41 -28.06 -19.58 -20.73
N ARG A 42 -29.10 -20.43 -20.75
CA ARG A 42 -30.44 -20.07 -21.23
C ARG A 42 -31.14 -19.04 -20.35
N ILE A 43 -31.01 -19.14 -19.03
CA ILE A 43 -31.57 -18.15 -18.09
C ILE A 43 -30.86 -16.81 -18.26
N VAL A 44 -29.53 -16.80 -18.31
CA VAL A 44 -28.72 -15.58 -18.44
C VAL A 44 -28.95 -14.89 -19.79
N SER A 45 -29.07 -15.64 -20.88
CA SER A 45 -29.41 -15.08 -22.20
C SER A 45 -30.84 -14.53 -22.28
N ALA A 46 -31.75 -14.96 -21.41
CA ALA A 46 -33.10 -14.38 -21.28
C ALA A 46 -33.15 -13.09 -20.44
N ILE A 47 -32.10 -12.75 -19.69
CA ILE A 47 -32.05 -11.56 -18.83
C ILE A 47 -32.10 -10.24 -19.64
N PRO A 48 -31.31 -10.04 -20.71
CA PRO A 48 -31.36 -8.80 -21.50
C PRO A 48 -32.75 -8.47 -22.08
N PRO A 49 -33.52 -9.41 -22.69
CA PRO A 49 -34.87 -9.10 -23.17
C PRO A 49 -35.87 -8.84 -22.02
N LEU A 50 -35.75 -9.52 -20.88
CA LEU A 50 -36.58 -9.26 -19.70
C LEU A 50 -36.30 -7.89 -19.07
N LEU A 51 -35.03 -7.48 -19.01
CA LEU A 51 -34.63 -6.14 -18.56
C LEU A 51 -35.12 -5.04 -19.51
N ARG A 52 -35.13 -5.28 -20.83
CA ARG A 52 -35.72 -4.36 -21.81
C ARG A 52 -37.23 -4.25 -21.63
N LEU A 53 -37.93 -5.35 -21.36
CA LEU A 53 -39.36 -5.36 -21.09
C LEU A 53 -39.68 -4.63 -19.77
N ALA A 54 -38.91 -4.87 -18.71
CA ALA A 54 -39.03 -4.19 -17.43
C ALA A 54 -38.74 -2.68 -17.54
N LYS A 55 -37.71 -2.27 -18.30
CA LYS A 55 -37.44 -0.85 -18.61
C LYS A 55 -38.56 -0.22 -19.43
N LYS A 56 -39.18 -0.94 -20.36
CA LYS A 56 -40.32 -0.45 -21.17
C LYS A 56 -41.58 -0.28 -20.32
N ILE A 57 -41.80 -1.15 -19.34
CA ILE A 57 -42.89 -1.06 -18.36
C ILE A 57 -42.63 0.07 -17.34
N ALA A 58 -41.38 0.24 -16.90
CA ALA A 58 -40.97 1.31 -15.99
C ALA A 58 -40.97 2.70 -16.66
N GLY A 59 -40.61 2.78 -17.95
CA GLY A 59 -40.62 4.02 -18.74
C GLY A 59 -42.02 4.56 -19.07
N LEU A 60 -43.09 3.79 -18.80
CA LEU A 60 -44.48 4.26 -18.88
C LEU A 60 -44.95 4.94 -17.58
N SER A 61 -44.12 4.99 -16.55
CA SER A 61 -44.50 5.58 -15.27
C SER A 61 -43.36 6.41 -14.66
N SER A 62 -43.61 7.72 -14.61
CA SER A 62 -42.98 8.76 -13.78
C SER A 62 -41.81 9.59 -14.36
N LYS A 63 -42.00 10.91 -14.19
CA LYS A 63 -41.11 12.05 -14.48
C LYS A 63 -39.77 11.96 -13.73
N PRO A 64 -38.72 12.64 -14.21
CA PRO A 64 -37.41 12.64 -13.57
C PRO A 64 -37.38 13.60 -12.36
N SER A 65 -36.87 13.08 -11.24
CA SER A 65 -36.33 13.88 -10.12
C SER A 65 -34.82 13.72 -10.17
N ALA A 66 -34.13 14.84 -10.34
CA ALA A 66 -32.69 14.94 -10.17
C ALA A 66 -32.31 14.81 -8.69
N GLU A 67 -31.18 14.16 -8.43
CA GLU A 67 -30.14 14.47 -7.44
C GLU A 67 -29.41 13.19 -7.03
N ALA A 68 -28.27 12.94 -7.68
CA ALA A 68 -27.19 12.14 -7.13
C ALA A 68 -25.99 13.07 -7.02
N SER A 69 -25.70 13.48 -5.80
CA SER A 69 -24.58 14.33 -5.42
C SER A 69 -23.26 13.62 -5.70
N ALA A 70 -22.44 14.23 -6.56
CA ALA A 70 -21.05 13.88 -6.72
C ALA A 70 -20.29 14.22 -5.43
N SER A 71 -19.74 13.22 -4.74
CA SER A 71 -18.81 13.46 -3.63
C SER A 71 -17.52 14.04 -4.19
N THR A 72 -17.34 15.34 -3.99
CA THR A 72 -16.11 16.06 -4.29
C THR A 72 -15.11 15.73 -3.19
N ILE A 73 -14.06 14.96 -3.49
CA ILE A 73 -13.01 14.61 -2.54
C ILE A 73 -12.02 15.78 -2.48
N SER A 74 -12.15 16.54 -1.39
CA SER A 74 -11.30 17.65 -1.00
C SER A 74 -10.05 17.16 -0.27
N GLY A 75 -8.87 17.57 -0.75
CA GLY A 75 -7.68 17.91 0.04
C GLY A 75 -6.92 16.80 0.77
N SER A 76 -5.79 16.35 0.22
CA SER A 76 -4.68 15.84 1.04
C SER A 76 -3.88 17.03 1.58
N THR A 77 -4.20 17.46 2.80
CA THR A 77 -3.59 18.60 3.50
C THR A 77 -2.47 18.17 4.46
N VAL A 78 -1.77 17.09 4.15
CA VAL A 78 -0.95 16.34 5.14
C VAL A 78 0.44 16.93 5.30
N ILE A 79 0.88 17.77 4.35
CA ILE A 79 2.11 18.56 4.49
C ILE A 79 1.84 19.95 3.91
N GLN A 80 1.53 20.93 4.77
CA GLN A 80 1.65 22.35 4.39
C GLN A 80 3.12 22.77 4.46
N ALA A 81 3.56 23.49 3.44
CA ALA A 81 4.93 23.88 3.16
C ALA A 81 5.63 24.64 4.30
N GLY A 82 6.91 24.30 4.53
CA GLY A 82 7.86 25.07 5.34
C GLY A 82 9.05 24.23 5.82
N GLY A 83 10.28 24.70 5.58
CA GLY A 83 11.50 23.94 5.83
C GLY A 83 11.83 23.76 7.33
N GLY A 84 12.43 22.61 7.65
CA GLY A 84 13.00 22.32 8.97
C GLY A 84 12.97 20.84 9.34
N ALA A 85 14.13 20.17 9.28
CA ALA A 85 14.47 18.88 9.91
C ALA A 85 13.34 17.83 10.01
N TRP A 86 12.70 17.53 8.88
CA TRP A 86 11.69 16.49 8.79
C TRP A 86 12.39 15.14 8.67
N HIS A 87 12.14 14.23 9.60
CA HIS A 87 12.89 12.97 9.73
C HIS A 87 14.37 13.23 10.04
N GLN A 88 14.91 12.66 11.12
CA GLN A 88 16.36 12.72 11.30
C GLN A 88 17.00 12.12 10.05
N SER A 89 17.72 12.97 9.30
CA SER A 89 18.29 12.60 8.02
C SER A 89 19.02 11.29 8.17
N VAL A 90 18.69 10.32 7.34
CA VAL A 90 19.24 8.97 7.32
C VAL A 90 20.76 8.95 7.03
N GLY A 91 21.43 10.11 7.00
CA GLY A 91 22.87 10.28 6.77
C GLY A 91 23.77 9.99 7.97
N GLU A 92 23.25 9.77 9.18
CA GLU A 92 24.10 9.47 10.35
C GLU A 92 23.47 8.45 11.31
N SER A 93 23.42 7.17 10.93
CA SER A 93 23.39 6.11 11.94
C SER A 93 23.87 4.78 11.39
N ALA A 94 25.10 4.44 11.76
CA ALA A 94 25.69 3.11 11.67
C ALA A 94 25.03 2.06 12.59
N SER A 95 23.82 2.30 13.10
CA SER A 95 23.46 1.79 14.42
C SER A 95 22.02 1.29 14.48
N LEU A 96 21.64 0.35 13.62
CA LEU A 96 20.70 -0.70 14.06
C LEU A 96 21.46 -1.99 14.34
N CYS A 97 22.46 -2.33 13.52
CA CYS A 97 23.32 -3.52 13.68
C CYS A 97 24.32 -3.45 14.86
N GLY A 98 23.97 -2.71 15.91
CA GLY A 98 24.74 -2.53 17.13
C GLY A 98 23.96 -1.89 18.27
N VAL A 99 22.62 -1.76 18.15
CA VAL A 99 21.76 -1.29 19.25
C VAL A 99 21.46 -2.48 20.16
N PRO A 100 21.82 -2.43 21.45
CA PRO A 100 21.52 -3.51 22.38
C PRO A 100 20.03 -3.86 22.38
N GLY A 101 19.71 -5.14 22.25
CA GLY A 101 18.32 -5.65 22.23
C GLY A 101 17.71 -5.77 20.83
N VAL A 102 18.48 -5.57 19.76
CA VAL A 102 18.13 -5.96 18.38
C VAL A 102 18.79 -7.31 18.10
N GLU A 103 18.04 -8.41 18.23
CA GLU A 103 18.52 -9.77 17.90
C GLU A 103 18.11 -10.09 16.46
N GLU A 104 19.08 -10.39 15.61
CA GLU A 104 18.82 -10.85 14.25
C GLU A 104 18.29 -12.29 14.32
N VAL A 105 16.99 -12.45 14.05
CA VAL A 105 16.39 -13.78 13.90
C VAL A 105 16.12 -13.98 12.41
N PRO A 106 16.92 -14.80 11.69
CA PRO A 106 16.63 -15.18 10.32
C PRO A 106 15.26 -15.87 10.25
N LEU A 107 14.44 -15.51 9.27
CA LEU A 107 13.16 -16.18 9.03
C LEU A 107 13.44 -17.50 8.28
N TRP A 108 13.25 -18.64 8.95
CA TRP A 108 13.25 -19.95 8.29
C TRP A 108 11.80 -20.40 8.10
N SER A 109 11.41 -20.76 6.87
CA SER A 109 10.08 -21.31 6.61
C SER A 109 10.06 -22.80 7.00
N GLU A 110 9.24 -23.14 7.99
CA GLU A 110 9.01 -24.55 8.39
C GLU A 110 7.76 -25.16 7.74
N ARG A 111 6.91 -24.35 7.07
CA ARG A 111 5.79 -24.85 6.28
C ARG A 111 5.80 -24.28 4.87
N THR A 112 5.67 -25.20 3.92
CA THR A 112 5.67 -24.94 2.49
C THR A 112 4.24 -25.01 1.97
N ALA A 113 3.73 -23.92 1.43
CA ALA A 113 2.60 -23.93 0.54
C ALA A 113 3.04 -24.35 -0.86
N TYR A 114 2.11 -24.94 -1.60
CA TYR A 114 2.29 -25.33 -2.98
C TYR A 114 1.32 -24.55 -3.84
N THR A 115 1.81 -23.97 -4.94
CA THR A 115 0.97 -23.47 -6.04
C THR A 115 1.23 -24.29 -7.29
N TRP A 116 0.16 -24.62 -8.01
CA TRP A 116 0.24 -25.34 -9.27
C TRP A 116 -0.86 -24.86 -10.22
N VAL A 117 -0.71 -25.19 -11.49
CA VAL A 117 -1.80 -25.08 -12.47
C VAL A 117 -2.42 -26.47 -12.55
N ASN A 118 -3.72 -26.59 -12.24
CA ASN A 118 -4.43 -27.86 -12.30
C ASN A 118 -4.74 -28.26 -13.76
N GLU A 119 -5.35 -29.43 -13.95
CA GLU A 119 -5.67 -29.99 -15.27
C GLU A 119 -6.62 -29.09 -16.09
N ASP A 120 -7.39 -28.22 -15.42
CA ASP A 120 -8.31 -27.27 -16.04
C ASP A 120 -7.65 -25.92 -16.38
N GLY A 121 -6.34 -25.78 -16.19
CA GLY A 121 -5.60 -24.55 -16.43
C GLY A 121 -5.76 -23.48 -15.34
N VAL A 122 -6.35 -23.82 -14.19
CA VAL A 122 -6.60 -22.91 -13.07
C VAL A 122 -5.44 -22.96 -12.07
N ARG A 123 -4.97 -21.79 -11.66
CA ARG A 123 -3.97 -21.66 -10.59
C ARG A 123 -4.61 -22.03 -9.24
N SER A 124 -4.08 -23.06 -8.61
CA SER A 124 -4.52 -23.61 -7.33
C SER A 124 -3.43 -23.46 -6.25
N PHE A 125 -3.83 -23.57 -4.98
CA PHE A 125 -2.98 -23.43 -3.81
C PHE A 125 -3.35 -24.49 -2.76
N GLY A 126 -2.36 -24.99 -2.00
CA GLY A 126 -2.62 -25.93 -0.91
C GLY A 126 -1.39 -26.25 -0.07
N ASP A 127 -1.61 -26.86 1.09
CA ASP A 127 -0.57 -27.18 2.07
C ASP A 127 0.21 -28.46 1.73
N ASN A 128 -0.21 -29.19 0.70
CA ASN A 128 0.45 -30.40 0.21
C ASN A 128 0.70 -30.29 -1.30
N ALA A 129 1.83 -30.84 -1.76
CA ALA A 129 2.13 -30.91 -3.18
C ALA A 129 1.08 -31.80 -3.88
N PRO A 130 0.47 -31.35 -5.00
CA PRO A 130 -0.35 -32.22 -5.82
C PRO A 130 0.50 -33.36 -6.39
N SER A 131 -0.02 -34.59 -6.38
CA SER A 131 0.65 -35.73 -6.99
C SER A 131 0.65 -35.67 -8.52
N SER A 132 -0.23 -34.86 -9.12
CA SER A 132 -0.48 -34.81 -10.57
C SER A 132 0.14 -33.61 -11.29
N ALA A 133 0.77 -32.66 -10.60
CA ALA A 133 1.30 -31.45 -11.21
C ALA A 133 2.65 -31.00 -10.60
N SER A 134 3.49 -30.36 -11.42
CA SER A 134 4.69 -29.67 -10.93
C SER A 134 4.26 -28.44 -10.14
N ALA A 135 4.54 -28.43 -8.84
CA ALA A 135 4.18 -27.33 -7.94
C ALA A 135 5.38 -26.44 -7.63
N GLN A 136 5.13 -25.13 -7.55
CA GLN A 136 6.06 -24.16 -6.98
C GLN A 136 5.79 -24.03 -5.47
N THR A 137 6.86 -23.97 -4.70
CA THR A 137 6.81 -23.87 -3.23
C THR A 137 6.94 -22.42 -2.79
N PHE A 138 6.16 -21.99 -1.79
CA PHE A 138 6.37 -20.74 -1.07
C PHE A 138 6.17 -20.97 0.44
N GLY A 139 6.99 -20.36 1.29
CA GLY A 139 6.85 -20.48 2.73
C GLY A 139 5.57 -19.81 3.22
N MET A 140 4.82 -20.45 4.13
CA MET A 140 3.78 -19.76 4.91
C MET A 140 4.28 -19.56 6.34
N ASP A 141 4.25 -18.31 6.83
CA ASP A 141 4.60 -18.01 8.21
C ASP A 141 3.40 -18.15 9.17
N GLU A 142 3.59 -18.91 10.26
CA GLU A 142 2.72 -18.89 11.43
C GLU A 142 3.25 -17.88 12.46
N GLY A 143 2.63 -16.69 12.54
CA GLY A 143 2.57 -15.78 13.72
C GLY A 143 3.88 -15.16 14.26
N ASP A 144 3.86 -13.84 14.55
CA ASP A 144 4.90 -13.01 15.23
C ASP A 144 6.38 -13.21 14.82
N ARG A 145 6.69 -14.02 13.80
CA ARG A 145 8.04 -14.29 13.30
C ARG A 145 8.62 -13.07 12.59
N ASP A 146 7.81 -12.42 11.76
CA ASP A 146 8.24 -11.30 10.91
C ASP A 146 8.55 -10.06 11.73
N PHE A 147 7.71 -9.75 12.71
CA PHE A 147 7.90 -8.60 13.59
C PHE A 147 7.19 -8.78 14.92
N THR A 148 7.65 -8.02 15.91
CA THR A 148 6.90 -7.76 17.14
C THR A 148 6.19 -6.41 17.02
N LEU A 149 4.93 -6.32 17.46
CA LEU A 149 4.14 -5.09 17.41
C LEU A 149 3.76 -4.63 18.81
N SER A 150 4.18 -3.41 19.17
CA SER A 150 3.78 -2.72 20.39
C SER A 150 3.05 -1.42 20.03
N LEU A 151 1.75 -1.38 20.32
CA LEU A 151 0.94 -0.17 20.16
C LEU A 151 0.78 0.53 21.51
N ARG A 152 1.12 1.82 21.56
CA ARG A 152 1.01 2.65 22.77
C ARG A 152 0.03 3.79 22.51
N TRP A 153 -0.99 3.86 23.37
CA TRP A 153 -2.08 4.83 23.26
C TRP A 153 -1.97 5.86 24.40
N GLU A 154 -1.80 7.13 24.07
CA GLU A 154 -1.69 8.22 25.04
C GLU A 154 -2.80 9.25 24.82
N GLY A 155 -3.86 9.17 25.63
CA GLY A 155 -5.00 10.08 25.52
C GLY A 155 -5.81 9.90 24.23
N VAL A 156 -5.73 8.72 23.61
CA VAL A 156 -6.42 8.36 22.37
C VAL A 156 -7.14 7.02 22.53
N SER A 157 -8.20 6.81 21.75
CA SER A 157 -8.96 5.55 21.73
C SER A 157 -9.43 5.28 20.30
N PRO A 158 -8.63 4.58 19.48
CA PRO A 158 -9.00 4.24 18.12
C PRO A 158 -10.09 3.15 18.08
N ASN A 159 -10.65 2.89 16.91
CA ASN A 159 -11.55 1.77 16.70
C ASN A 159 -10.87 0.43 17.04
N ARG A 160 -11.67 -0.55 17.46
CA ARG A 160 -11.25 -1.92 17.78
C ARG A 160 -10.57 -2.63 16.60
N THR A 161 -10.85 -2.24 15.37
CA THR A 161 -10.23 -2.83 14.17
C THR A 161 -8.86 -2.24 13.84
N PHE A 162 -8.48 -1.11 14.46
CA PHE A 162 -7.28 -0.37 14.10
C PHE A 162 -6.01 -1.21 14.25
N GLU A 163 -5.85 -1.92 15.38
CA GLU A 163 -4.69 -2.78 15.61
C GLU A 163 -4.57 -3.88 14.54
N GLY A 164 -5.68 -4.50 14.16
CA GLY A 164 -5.72 -5.50 13.09
C GLY A 164 -5.27 -4.92 11.74
N ARG A 165 -5.72 -3.70 11.42
CA ARG A 165 -5.32 -2.98 10.21
C ARG A 165 -3.84 -2.58 10.21
N ILE A 166 -3.31 -2.17 11.37
CA ILE A 166 -1.88 -1.91 11.53
C ILE A 166 -1.06 -3.18 11.30
N ARG A 167 -1.45 -4.29 11.91
CA ARG A 167 -0.76 -5.57 11.76
C ARG A 167 -0.77 -6.04 10.30
N ALA A 168 -1.93 -6.00 9.63
CA ALA A 168 -2.03 -6.38 8.23
C ALA A 168 -1.23 -5.45 7.30
N GLY A 169 -1.21 -4.14 7.58
CA GLY A 169 -0.38 -3.20 6.84
C GLY A 169 1.12 -3.44 7.05
N ALA A 170 1.56 -3.68 8.29
CA ALA A 170 2.94 -4.05 8.60
C ALA A 170 3.36 -5.34 7.89
N MET A 171 2.49 -6.36 7.87
CA MET A 171 2.71 -7.59 7.12
C MET A 171 2.89 -7.32 5.63
N ARG A 172 2.04 -6.49 5.02
CA ARG A 172 2.17 -6.16 3.60
C ARG A 172 3.48 -5.44 3.27
N ILE A 173 3.96 -4.56 4.16
CA ILE A 173 5.28 -3.92 4.02
C ILE A 173 6.39 -4.98 4.07
N TYR A 174 6.27 -5.95 4.97
CA TYR A 174 7.17 -7.09 5.09
C TYR A 174 7.22 -7.96 3.84
N ASP A 175 6.06 -8.40 3.34
CA ASP A 175 5.93 -9.18 2.11
C ASP A 175 6.61 -8.46 0.94
N GLN A 176 6.39 -7.15 0.84
CA GLN A 176 6.97 -6.36 -0.23
C GLN A 176 8.50 -6.30 -0.16
N TRP A 177 9.08 -6.21 1.05
CA TRP A 177 10.52 -6.35 1.22
C TRP A 177 10.99 -7.77 0.88
N GLY A 178 10.26 -8.81 1.28
CA GLY A 178 10.58 -10.20 0.92
C GLY A 178 10.62 -10.41 -0.60
N GLU A 179 9.69 -9.81 -1.34
CA GLU A 179 9.69 -9.79 -2.81
C GLU A 179 10.92 -9.07 -3.40
N TRP A 180 11.45 -8.04 -2.73
CA TRP A 180 12.58 -7.24 -3.24
C TRP A 180 13.95 -7.81 -2.85
N ILE A 181 14.14 -8.25 -1.59
CA ILE A 181 15.45 -8.70 -1.08
C ILE A 181 15.55 -10.22 -0.92
N GLY A 182 14.45 -10.94 -1.08
CA GLY A 182 14.33 -12.37 -0.78
C GLY A 182 13.84 -12.60 0.66
N TYR A 183 12.92 -13.54 0.82
CA TYR A 183 12.33 -13.87 2.14
C TYR A 183 13.39 -14.38 3.14
N ASP A 184 14.39 -15.11 2.65
CA ASP A 184 15.51 -15.65 3.43
C ASP A 184 16.42 -14.54 4.00
N ALA A 185 16.38 -13.36 3.40
CA ALA A 185 17.17 -12.18 3.77
C ALA A 185 16.42 -11.22 4.70
N LEU A 186 15.12 -11.46 4.95
CA LEU A 186 14.33 -10.64 5.85
C LEU A 186 14.87 -10.73 7.29
N VAL A 187 14.81 -9.59 7.98
CA VAL A 187 15.16 -9.49 9.39
C VAL A 187 13.94 -9.13 10.20
N ARG A 188 13.78 -9.82 11.33
CA ARG A 188 12.68 -9.58 12.25
C ARG A 188 12.73 -8.17 12.84
N SER A 189 11.66 -7.37 12.70
CA SER A 189 11.60 -5.99 13.22
C SER A 189 10.95 -5.93 14.59
N ARG A 190 11.37 -4.96 15.40
CA ARG A 190 10.59 -4.49 16.55
C ARG A 190 9.84 -3.22 16.18
N ILE A 191 8.54 -3.34 15.99
CA ILE A 191 7.66 -2.23 15.68
C ILE A 191 7.10 -1.67 16.98
N THR A 192 7.47 -0.43 17.31
CA THR A 192 6.82 0.35 18.37
C THR A 192 6.15 1.55 17.73
N LEU A 193 4.81 1.60 17.84
CA LEU A 193 4.01 2.71 17.35
C LEU A 193 3.29 3.36 18.53
N ARG A 194 3.61 4.63 18.78
CA ARG A 194 2.99 5.45 19.81
C ARG A 194 2.10 6.50 19.18
N ILE A 195 0.86 6.57 19.64
CA ILE A 195 -0.14 7.51 19.15
C ILE A 195 -0.59 8.35 20.33
N THR A 196 -0.40 9.67 20.22
CA THR A 196 -0.61 10.62 21.32
C THR A 196 -1.49 11.78 20.90
N SER A 197 -2.41 12.19 21.75
CA SER A 197 -3.17 13.44 21.60
C SER A 197 -2.50 14.62 22.30
N ASN A 198 -1.39 14.39 23.01
CA ASN A 198 -0.65 15.45 23.69
C ASN A 198 0.35 16.12 22.73
N ARG A 199 -0.08 17.24 22.15
CA ARG A 199 0.73 18.02 21.20
C ARG A 199 2.07 18.48 21.79
N ASP A 200 2.10 18.91 23.04
CA ASP A 200 3.33 19.42 23.65
C ASP A 200 4.34 18.29 23.91
N ALA A 201 3.86 17.11 24.28
CA ALA A 201 4.71 15.92 24.38
C ALA A 201 5.25 15.52 23.01
N PHE A 202 4.39 15.48 21.99
CA PHE A 202 4.78 15.21 20.62
C PHE A 202 5.89 16.16 20.13
N LEU A 203 5.73 17.47 20.35
CA LEU A 203 6.72 18.46 19.93
C LEU A 203 8.06 18.31 20.66
N ARG A 204 8.03 18.00 21.96
CA ARG A 204 9.26 17.69 22.71
C ARG A 204 9.96 16.45 22.17
N ASP A 205 9.20 15.41 21.81
CA ASP A 205 9.74 14.16 21.30
C ASP A 205 10.29 14.29 19.86
N TRP A 206 9.66 15.15 19.06
CA TRP A 206 10.07 15.47 17.69
C TRP A 206 11.35 16.30 17.67
N GLY A 207 11.45 17.32 18.54
CA GLY A 207 12.65 18.14 18.68
C GLY A 207 12.99 19.00 17.46
N GLY A 208 12.07 19.15 16.51
CA GLY A 208 12.20 20.06 15.36
C GLY A 208 11.87 21.51 15.70
N ASP A 209 11.97 22.39 14.71
CA ASP A 209 11.69 23.83 14.88
C ASP A 209 10.20 24.07 15.22
N PRO A 210 9.87 24.58 16.43
CA PRO A 210 8.49 24.85 16.81
C PRO A 210 7.78 25.91 15.94
N GLY A 211 8.54 26.75 15.23
CA GLY A 211 8.04 27.76 14.30
C GLY A 211 7.81 27.23 12.87
N GLY A 212 8.29 26.02 12.57
CA GLY A 212 8.06 25.34 11.31
C GLY A 212 6.70 24.62 11.26
N PRO A 213 6.32 24.08 10.09
CA PRO A 213 5.18 23.16 10.03
C PRO A 213 5.49 21.94 10.89
N ILE A 214 4.45 21.37 11.49
CA ILE A 214 4.59 20.25 12.42
C ILE A 214 4.11 18.98 11.72
N PRO A 215 4.89 17.89 11.73
CA PRO A 215 4.46 16.64 11.13
C PRO A 215 3.28 16.03 11.87
N ASN A 216 2.49 15.23 11.14
CA ASN A 216 1.50 14.38 11.77
C ASN A 216 2.14 13.17 12.46
N GLY A 217 3.34 12.75 12.04
CA GLY A 217 4.11 11.68 12.67
C GLY A 217 5.59 11.75 12.32
N PHE A 218 6.40 10.99 13.06
CA PHE A 218 7.81 10.79 12.72
C PHE A 218 8.32 9.47 13.30
N TYR A 219 9.29 8.87 12.60
CA TYR A 219 10.08 7.76 13.10
C TYR A 219 11.38 8.23 13.77
N SER A 220 11.64 7.77 14.99
CA SER A 220 12.90 7.97 15.70
C SER A 220 13.77 6.72 15.62
N LEU A 221 14.89 6.83 14.90
CA LEU A 221 15.90 5.77 14.79
C LEU A 221 16.47 5.39 16.16
N ILE A 222 16.84 6.39 16.98
CA ILE A 222 17.48 6.17 18.29
C ILE A 222 16.55 5.40 19.24
N ARG A 223 15.26 5.73 19.25
CA ARG A 223 14.27 5.04 20.10
C ARG A 223 13.68 3.80 19.43
N ASN A 224 13.93 3.60 18.14
CA ASN A 224 13.23 2.67 17.28
C ASN A 224 11.69 2.71 17.51
N GLU A 225 11.15 3.92 17.45
CA GLU A 225 9.74 4.22 17.75
C GLU A 225 9.17 5.17 16.70
N ALA A 226 8.03 4.81 16.12
CA ALA A 226 7.18 5.71 15.35
C ALA A 226 6.21 6.43 16.29
N VAL A 227 6.12 7.76 16.18
CA VAL A 227 5.28 8.60 17.03
C VAL A 227 4.32 9.39 16.14
N ILE A 228 3.03 9.36 16.45
CA ILE A 228 2.00 10.06 15.68
C ILE A 228 1.20 10.97 16.61
N PHE A 229 1.04 12.22 16.20
CA PHE A 229 0.08 13.14 16.81
C PHE A 229 -1.30 12.88 16.23
N TYR A 230 -2.27 12.58 17.09
CA TYR A 230 -3.64 12.31 16.69
C TYR A 230 -4.64 13.15 17.47
N ASP A 231 -5.28 14.06 16.75
CA ASP A 231 -6.45 14.81 17.22
C ASP A 231 -7.70 14.26 16.52
N SER A 232 -8.48 13.45 17.24
CA SER A 232 -9.69 12.82 16.69
C SER A 232 -10.79 13.82 16.28
N ALA A 233 -10.70 15.08 16.71
CA ALA A 233 -11.61 16.13 16.26
C ALA A 233 -11.23 16.70 14.88
N ARG A 234 -9.99 16.50 14.43
CA ARG A 234 -9.45 17.09 13.19
C ARG A 234 -8.98 16.05 12.18
N THR A 235 -8.65 14.85 12.63
CA THR A 235 -8.05 13.80 11.83
C THR A 235 -8.97 12.58 11.85
N SER A 236 -9.34 12.09 10.68
CA SER A 236 -10.09 10.84 10.57
C SER A 236 -9.19 9.65 10.86
N GLU A 237 -9.78 8.53 11.29
CA GLU A 237 -9.05 7.28 11.50
C GLU A 237 -8.39 6.77 10.21
N ALA A 238 -9.02 6.99 9.04
CA ALA A 238 -8.42 6.65 7.76
C ALA A 238 -7.13 7.45 7.51
N LYS A 239 -7.10 8.74 7.88
CA LYS A 239 -5.87 9.54 7.79
C LYS A 239 -4.85 9.10 8.82
N LEU A 240 -5.27 8.74 10.04
CA LEU A 240 -4.39 8.18 11.07
C LEU A 240 -3.68 6.90 10.56
N LEU A 241 -4.41 5.99 9.90
CA LEU A 241 -3.82 4.79 9.31
C LEU A 241 -2.82 5.11 8.20
N GLN A 242 -3.11 6.08 7.34
CA GLN A 242 -2.18 6.52 6.30
C GLN A 242 -0.86 7.01 6.91
N VAL A 243 -0.93 7.88 7.93
CA VAL A 243 0.27 8.32 8.66
C VAL A 243 0.97 7.13 9.31
N ALA A 244 0.22 6.20 9.90
CA ALA A 244 0.82 5.00 10.49
C ALA A 244 1.56 4.15 9.47
N PHE A 245 1.01 3.90 8.29
CA PHE A 245 1.70 3.14 7.25
C PHE A 245 2.94 3.87 6.70
N HIS A 246 2.88 5.21 6.60
CA HIS A 246 4.04 6.03 6.27
C HIS A 246 5.19 5.82 7.29
N GLU A 247 4.91 5.98 8.59
CA GLU A 247 5.95 5.84 9.62
C GLU A 247 6.41 4.39 9.82
N LEU A 248 5.51 3.42 9.64
CA LEU A 248 5.86 1.99 9.66
C LEU A 248 6.76 1.62 8.49
N ALA A 249 6.55 2.22 7.32
CA ALA A 249 7.43 2.02 6.18
C ALA A 249 8.85 2.50 6.49
N HIS A 250 9.02 3.68 7.09
CA HIS A 250 10.34 4.14 7.57
C HIS A 250 10.98 3.16 8.56
N LEU A 251 10.22 2.77 9.58
CA LEU A 251 10.70 1.87 10.62
C LEU A 251 11.13 0.53 10.03
N ILE A 252 10.24 -0.18 9.32
CA ILE A 252 10.51 -1.51 8.77
C ILE A 252 11.65 -1.43 7.73
N SER A 253 11.67 -0.42 6.86
CA SER A 253 12.75 -0.25 5.87
C SER A 253 14.11 -0.11 6.55
N THR A 254 14.18 0.62 7.66
CA THR A 254 15.44 0.77 8.40
C THR A 254 15.93 -0.59 8.92
N TRP A 255 15.04 -1.46 9.38
CA TRP A 255 15.40 -2.82 9.79
C TRP A 255 15.84 -3.71 8.63
N GLN A 256 15.19 -3.61 7.47
CA GLN A 256 15.51 -4.48 6.32
C GLN A 256 16.77 -4.06 5.59
N VAL A 257 16.98 -2.77 5.38
CA VAL A 257 18.00 -2.24 4.47
C VAL A 257 18.81 -1.08 5.04
N GLY A 258 18.52 -0.66 6.28
CA GLY A 258 19.27 0.39 6.95
C GLY A 258 18.98 1.74 6.34
N SER A 259 20.02 2.54 6.14
CA SER A 259 19.88 3.89 5.60
C SER A 259 19.60 3.90 4.10
N LEU A 260 18.52 4.60 3.72
CA LEU A 260 18.15 4.88 2.34
C LEU A 260 18.40 6.36 1.99
N PRO A 261 18.73 6.67 0.72
CA PRO A 261 18.64 8.03 0.21
C PRO A 261 17.25 8.61 0.45
N THR A 262 17.16 9.92 0.75
CA THR A 262 15.89 10.56 1.15
C THR A 262 14.77 10.36 0.12
N TRP A 263 15.05 10.54 -1.18
CA TRP A 263 14.04 10.31 -2.21
C TRP A 263 13.47 8.88 -2.17
N TYR A 264 14.30 7.89 -1.83
CA TYR A 264 13.91 6.49 -1.85
C TYR A 264 13.13 6.11 -0.60
N GLY A 265 13.64 6.53 0.58
CA GLY A 265 12.95 6.32 1.85
C GLY A 265 11.58 7.00 1.89
N GLU A 266 11.52 8.30 1.58
CA GLU A 266 10.27 9.05 1.52
C GLU A 266 9.34 8.52 0.41
N GLY A 267 9.88 8.15 -0.75
CA GLY A 267 9.09 7.59 -1.85
C GLY A 267 8.44 6.25 -1.49
N ILE A 268 9.15 5.37 -0.78
CA ILE A 268 8.60 4.11 -0.26
C ILE A 268 7.52 4.40 0.80
N ALA A 269 7.79 5.31 1.74
CA ALA A 269 6.85 5.66 2.79
C ALA A 269 5.55 6.25 2.22
N GLU A 270 5.67 7.12 1.23
CA GLU A 270 4.58 7.67 0.45
C GLU A 270 3.80 6.60 -0.33
N TYR A 271 4.47 5.61 -0.93
CA TYR A 271 3.81 4.49 -1.60
C TYR A 271 2.95 3.69 -0.61
N PHE A 272 3.49 3.31 0.54
CA PHE A 272 2.75 2.57 1.58
C PHE A 272 1.70 3.41 2.29
N GLU A 273 1.84 4.74 2.36
CA GLU A 273 0.79 5.65 2.83
C GLU A 273 -0.49 5.50 1.99
N THR A 274 -0.39 5.08 0.73
CA THR A 274 -1.56 4.86 -0.14
C THR A 274 -2.29 3.54 0.10
N MET A 275 -1.76 2.70 0.98
CA MET A 275 -2.35 1.42 1.30
C MET A 275 -3.69 1.61 2.03
N ASP A 276 -4.73 0.99 1.50
CA ASP A 276 -5.98 0.78 2.19
C ASP A 276 -6.05 -0.68 2.61
N VAL A 277 -6.22 -0.88 3.91
CA VAL A 277 -6.29 -2.21 4.52
C VAL A 277 -7.71 -2.46 4.96
N GLU A 278 -8.35 -3.46 4.36
CA GLU A 278 -9.63 -3.99 4.80
C GLU A 278 -9.46 -5.47 5.14
N TRP A 279 -9.82 -5.82 6.38
CA TRP A 279 -9.62 -7.18 6.92
C TRP A 279 -8.14 -7.61 6.89
N GLN A 280 -7.82 -8.63 6.09
CA GLN A 280 -6.47 -9.15 5.89
C GLN A 280 -5.93 -8.81 4.49
N SER A 281 -6.63 -7.98 3.71
CA SER A 281 -6.20 -7.55 2.39
C SER A 281 -5.71 -6.11 2.43
N ALA A 282 -4.65 -5.84 1.66
CA ALA A 282 -4.10 -4.52 1.46
C ALA A 282 -4.14 -4.19 -0.04
N GLN A 283 -4.69 -3.03 -0.38
CA GLN A 283 -4.73 -2.50 -1.74
C GLN A 283 -4.05 -1.13 -1.77
N PHE A 284 -3.32 -0.85 -2.84
CA PHE A 284 -2.72 0.48 -3.03
C PHE A 284 -3.62 1.35 -3.88
N ARG A 285 -3.54 2.68 -3.70
CA ARG A 285 -4.20 3.61 -4.63
C ARG A 285 -3.70 3.35 -6.05
N SER A 286 -4.56 3.64 -7.03
CA SER A 286 -4.20 3.51 -8.43
C SER A 286 -3.05 4.44 -8.82
N ALA A 287 -2.32 4.07 -9.87
CA ALA A 287 -1.31 4.91 -10.51
C ALA A 287 -1.85 6.31 -10.85
N ASP A 288 -3.13 6.43 -11.18
CA ASP A 288 -3.76 7.72 -11.52
C ASP A 288 -3.79 8.69 -10.34
N ALA A 289 -3.90 8.22 -9.10
CA ALA A 289 -3.84 9.09 -7.93
C ALA A 289 -2.47 9.80 -7.85
N TRP A 290 -1.40 9.09 -8.21
CA TRP A 290 -0.05 9.65 -8.28
C TRP A 290 0.14 10.61 -9.44
N ARG A 291 -0.40 10.27 -10.63
CA ARG A 291 -0.40 11.17 -11.78
C ARG A 291 -1.11 12.49 -11.46
N GLN A 292 -2.26 12.42 -10.80
CA GLN A 292 -3.02 13.60 -10.37
C GLN A 292 -2.27 14.43 -9.32
N ARG A 293 -1.63 13.78 -8.35
CA ARG A 293 -0.78 14.46 -7.35
C ARG A 293 0.38 15.19 -8.02
N VAL A 294 1.08 14.54 -8.95
CA VAL A 294 2.17 15.14 -9.71
C VAL A 294 1.67 16.27 -10.62
N ALA A 295 0.50 16.14 -11.25
CA ALA A 295 -0.08 17.20 -12.06
C ALA A 295 -0.39 18.46 -11.23
N ARG A 296 -0.75 18.30 -9.96
CA ARG A 296 -1.01 19.41 -9.03
C ARG A 296 0.27 20.00 -8.45
N ASP A 297 1.18 19.17 -7.97
CA ASP A 297 2.35 19.59 -7.17
C ASP A 297 3.60 19.81 -8.04
N GLY A 298 3.56 19.38 -9.31
CA GLY A 298 4.67 19.39 -10.27
C GLY A 298 5.53 18.12 -10.19
N ALA A 299 6.28 17.85 -11.26
CA ALA A 299 7.31 16.80 -11.31
C ALA A 299 8.71 17.41 -11.41
N MET A 300 9.56 17.09 -10.43
CA MET A 300 11.00 17.38 -10.45
C MET A 300 11.72 16.47 -11.46
N GLY A 301 12.85 16.92 -12.02
CA GLY A 301 13.70 16.05 -12.85
C GLY A 301 14.36 14.97 -11.99
N LEU A 302 14.39 13.73 -12.46
CA LEU A 302 14.91 12.60 -11.69
C LEU A 302 16.40 12.74 -11.39
N SER A 303 17.21 13.25 -12.33
CA SER A 303 18.63 13.52 -12.05
C SER A 303 18.83 14.49 -10.88
N GLU A 304 17.94 15.49 -10.73
CA GLU A 304 17.97 16.43 -9.62
C GLU A 304 17.48 15.75 -8.34
N LEU A 305 16.32 15.08 -8.40
CA LEU A 305 15.72 14.37 -7.27
C LEU A 305 16.69 13.36 -6.63
N LEU A 306 17.35 12.55 -7.46
CA LEU A 306 18.28 11.49 -7.03
C LEU A 306 19.59 12.07 -6.42
N ALA A 307 19.93 13.32 -6.74
CA ALA A 307 21.13 13.99 -6.26
C ALA A 307 20.95 14.74 -4.94
N LEU A 308 19.69 14.99 -4.51
CA LEU A 308 19.41 15.74 -3.29
C LEU A 308 19.93 14.98 -2.05
N ASN A 309 20.71 15.69 -1.22
CA ASN A 309 20.93 15.27 0.15
C ASN A 309 19.74 15.69 1.04
N ALA A 310 19.72 15.22 2.30
CA ALA A 310 18.61 15.49 3.21
C ALA A 310 18.39 16.98 3.49
N ALA A 311 19.46 17.76 3.70
CA ALA A 311 19.32 19.20 3.94
C ALA A 311 18.71 19.90 2.73
N GLU A 312 19.20 19.56 1.52
CA GLU A 312 18.66 20.08 0.27
C GLU A 312 17.20 19.68 0.07
N TRP A 313 16.84 18.43 0.38
CA TRP A 313 15.47 17.91 0.29
C TRP A 313 14.48 18.67 1.17
N PHE A 314 14.91 19.14 2.35
CA PHE A 314 14.06 19.93 3.24
C PHE A 314 14.13 21.44 3.00
N SER A 315 15.12 21.92 2.23
CA SER A 315 15.19 23.30 1.76
C SER A 315 14.64 23.42 0.33
N GLY A 316 13.35 23.72 0.16
CA GLY A 316 12.75 23.93 -1.16
C GLY A 316 11.28 23.52 -1.25
N ASN A 317 10.81 23.23 -2.47
CA ASN A 317 9.44 22.76 -2.69
C ASN A 317 9.31 21.28 -2.28
N ILE A 318 9.11 21.07 -0.98
CA ILE A 318 9.00 19.74 -0.38
C ILE A 318 7.83 18.94 -0.96
N GLY A 319 6.70 19.60 -1.26
CA GLY A 319 5.51 18.97 -1.83
C GLY A 319 5.80 18.35 -3.20
N GLN A 320 6.50 19.08 -4.08
CA GLN A 320 6.94 18.56 -5.38
C GLN A 320 7.87 17.36 -5.23
N ARG A 321 8.80 17.38 -4.27
CA ARG A 321 9.76 16.30 -4.02
C ARG A 321 9.07 15.02 -3.56
N TYR A 322 8.16 15.12 -2.58
CA TYR A 322 7.32 14.00 -2.14
C TYR A 322 6.43 13.46 -3.27
N ALA A 323 5.76 14.36 -4.01
CA ALA A 323 4.92 13.97 -5.15
C ALA A 323 5.72 13.21 -6.21
N THR A 324 6.91 13.70 -6.56
CA THR A 324 7.78 13.07 -7.57
C THR A 324 8.33 11.74 -7.06
N ALA A 325 8.79 11.65 -5.81
CA ALA A 325 9.36 10.41 -5.25
C ALA A 325 8.32 9.29 -5.10
N GLY A 326 7.14 9.58 -4.54
CA GLY A 326 6.08 8.57 -4.42
C GLY A 326 5.56 8.12 -5.79
N ALA A 327 5.47 9.04 -6.76
CA ALA A 327 5.13 8.69 -8.14
C ALA A 327 6.22 7.84 -8.82
N LEU A 328 7.49 8.14 -8.58
CA LEU A 328 8.61 7.36 -9.09
C LEU A 328 8.59 5.93 -8.54
N VAL A 329 8.40 5.75 -7.23
CA VAL A 329 8.26 4.41 -6.63
C VAL A 329 7.06 3.67 -7.21
N THR A 330 5.92 4.33 -7.40
CA THR A 330 4.74 3.73 -8.03
C THR A 330 4.99 3.34 -9.49
N PHE A 331 5.68 4.18 -10.26
CA PHE A 331 6.10 3.83 -11.62
C PHE A 331 7.01 2.60 -11.61
N MET A 332 7.95 2.53 -10.67
CA MET A 332 8.87 1.42 -10.56
C MET A 332 8.15 0.13 -10.17
N THR A 333 7.18 0.16 -9.26
CA THR A 333 6.42 -1.05 -8.89
C THR A 333 5.48 -1.54 -10.00
N THR A 334 5.00 -0.63 -10.87
CA THR A 334 4.00 -0.97 -11.90
C THR A 334 4.59 -1.41 -13.25
N THR A 335 5.90 -1.28 -13.46
CA THR A 335 6.57 -1.64 -14.73
C THR A 335 7.64 -2.71 -14.54
N ASP A 336 7.86 -3.56 -15.53
CA ASP A 336 8.83 -4.67 -15.42
C ASP A 336 10.27 -4.15 -15.20
N ALA A 337 10.70 -3.18 -16.02
CA ALA A 337 12.01 -2.56 -15.90
C ALA A 337 12.16 -1.79 -14.58
N GLY A 338 11.08 -1.14 -14.13
CA GLY A 338 11.03 -0.47 -12.85
C GLY A 338 11.17 -1.43 -11.67
N ARG A 339 10.48 -2.58 -11.71
CA ARG A 339 10.52 -3.59 -10.64
C ARG A 339 11.91 -4.19 -10.54
N ALA A 340 12.54 -4.51 -11.66
CA ALA A 340 13.93 -4.97 -11.67
C ALA A 340 14.87 -3.95 -11.02
N ALA A 341 14.78 -2.67 -11.40
CA ALA A 341 15.59 -1.62 -10.81
C ALA A 341 15.31 -1.38 -9.31
N LEU A 342 14.06 -1.55 -8.88
CA LEU A 342 13.68 -1.42 -7.47
C LEU A 342 14.22 -2.58 -6.63
N THR A 343 14.16 -3.80 -7.15
CA THR A 343 14.77 -5.01 -6.57
C THR A 343 16.28 -4.84 -6.44
N ASP A 344 16.96 -4.37 -7.49
CA ASP A 344 18.40 -4.06 -7.48
C ASP A 344 18.76 -3.05 -6.37
N LEU A 345 18.03 -1.92 -6.33
CA LEU A 345 18.22 -0.89 -5.31
C LEU A 345 18.06 -1.45 -3.89
N ALA A 346 17.04 -2.27 -3.67
CA ALA A 346 16.76 -2.91 -2.39
C ALA A 346 17.88 -3.88 -1.98
N GLN A 347 18.35 -4.72 -2.91
CA GLN A 347 19.42 -5.68 -2.67
C GLN A 347 20.76 -5.00 -2.41
N GLN A 348 21.09 -3.94 -3.18
CA GLN A 348 22.26 -3.11 -2.92
C GLN A 348 22.21 -2.46 -1.53
N ALA A 349 21.05 -1.94 -1.13
CA ALA A 349 20.86 -1.35 0.19
C ALA A 349 21.02 -2.40 1.30
N HIS A 350 20.40 -3.57 1.14
CA HIS A 350 20.50 -4.69 2.08
C HIS A 350 21.95 -5.16 2.28
N ALA A 351 22.71 -5.33 1.19
CA ALA A 351 24.11 -5.79 1.22
C ALA A 351 25.05 -4.87 2.02
N VAL A 352 24.64 -3.62 2.26
CA VAL A 352 25.39 -2.63 3.05
C VAL A 352 24.60 -2.11 4.25
N ARG A 353 23.48 -2.76 4.64
CA ARG A 353 22.56 -2.34 5.72
C ARG A 353 23.28 -1.86 6.98
N CYS A 354 24.30 -2.60 7.40
CA CYS A 354 25.04 -2.36 8.64
C CYS A 354 26.26 -1.44 8.49
N LYS A 355 26.51 -0.89 7.30
CA LYS A 355 27.67 -0.04 7.02
C LYS A 355 27.28 1.43 7.10
N LYS A 356 28.19 2.26 7.60
CA LYS A 356 28.07 3.72 7.48
C LYS A 356 28.06 4.09 6.00
N ARG A 357 27.01 4.78 5.55
CA ARG A 357 26.93 5.35 4.21
C ARG A 357 27.22 6.84 4.28
N SER A 358 28.04 7.33 3.35
CA SER A 358 28.06 8.77 3.12
C SER A 358 26.82 9.18 2.33
N ALA A 359 26.30 10.39 2.56
CA ALA A 359 25.17 10.95 1.80
C ALA A 359 25.41 10.97 0.27
N LYS A 360 26.67 10.85 -0.19
CA LYS A 360 27.08 10.84 -1.61
C LYS A 360 27.21 9.45 -2.22
N GLN A 361 27.18 8.38 -1.41
CA GLN A 361 27.08 7.01 -1.93
C GLN A 361 25.61 6.75 -2.28
N GLY A 362 25.11 7.46 -3.30
CA GLY A 362 23.73 7.34 -3.75
C GLY A 362 23.47 5.94 -4.29
N LEU A 363 22.42 5.27 -3.81
CA LEU A 363 21.86 4.17 -4.58
C LEU A 363 21.35 4.79 -5.87
N THR A 364 21.94 4.37 -6.98
CA THR A 364 21.42 4.69 -8.31
C THR A 364 20.76 3.43 -8.85
N PRO A 365 19.65 3.56 -9.59
CA PRO A 365 19.05 2.42 -10.30
C PRO A 365 19.95 2.03 -11.47
N SER A 366 21.11 1.44 -11.18
CA SER A 366 22.16 1.06 -12.12
C SER A 366 21.66 0.01 -13.11
N GLU A 367 20.73 -0.83 -12.69
CA GLU A 367 20.09 -1.82 -13.54
C GLU A 367 18.96 -1.27 -14.41
N TYR A 368 18.54 0.00 -14.25
CA TYR A 368 17.50 0.53 -15.13
C TYR A 368 18.04 0.61 -16.57
N PRO A 369 17.43 -0.11 -17.55
CA PRO A 369 17.97 -0.19 -18.90
C PRO A 369 18.12 1.21 -19.53
N GLY A 370 19.34 1.59 -19.93
CA GLY A 370 19.62 2.92 -20.48
C GLY A 370 19.83 4.03 -19.43
N GLY A 371 19.96 3.66 -18.15
CA GLY A 371 20.31 4.54 -17.04
C GLY A 371 19.26 5.61 -16.73
N VAL A 372 19.67 6.61 -15.93
CA VAL A 372 18.78 7.68 -15.43
C VAL A 372 18.10 8.48 -16.56
N VAL A 373 18.77 8.67 -17.69
CA VAL A 373 18.18 9.37 -18.85
C VAL A 373 17.00 8.60 -19.42
N ARG A 374 17.12 7.27 -19.51
CA ARG A 374 16.02 6.42 -19.98
C ARG A 374 14.90 6.32 -18.93
N LEU A 375 15.27 6.22 -17.65
CA LEU A 375 14.33 6.24 -16.53
C LEU A 375 13.48 7.52 -16.53
N GLU A 376 14.09 8.70 -16.66
CA GLU A 376 13.39 9.99 -16.77
C GLU A 376 12.36 9.95 -17.90
N ARG A 377 12.78 9.53 -19.10
CA ARG A 377 11.91 9.51 -20.26
C ARG A 377 10.71 8.57 -20.08
N ASP A 378 10.96 7.36 -19.57
CA ASP A 378 9.91 6.37 -19.38
C ASP A 378 8.95 6.79 -18.25
N PHE A 379 9.47 7.38 -17.18
CA PHE A 379 8.68 7.96 -16.09
C PHE A 379 7.79 9.12 -16.57
N ARG A 380 8.33 10.05 -17.36
CA ARG A 380 7.56 11.16 -17.96
C ARG A 380 6.42 10.63 -18.84
N ARG A 381 6.73 9.64 -19.68
CA ARG A 381 5.70 8.99 -20.51
C ARG A 381 4.63 8.32 -19.66
N TRP A 382 5.00 7.69 -18.55
CA TRP A 382 4.03 7.09 -17.62
C TRP A 382 3.16 8.12 -16.92
N LEU A 383 3.69 9.32 -16.64
CA LEU A 383 2.90 10.43 -16.10
C LEU A 383 1.86 10.96 -17.10
N GLU A 384 2.17 10.91 -18.39
CA GLU A 384 1.29 11.37 -19.49
C GLU A 384 0.20 10.36 -19.89
N GLN A 385 0.27 9.12 -19.40
CA GLN A 385 -0.77 8.12 -19.67
C GLN A 385 -2.09 8.54 -19.01
N SER A 386 -3.15 8.66 -19.81
CA SER A 386 -4.48 8.95 -19.31
C SER A 386 -5.00 7.83 -18.40
N PRO A 387 -5.81 8.16 -17.37
CA PRO A 387 -6.62 7.18 -16.67
C PRO A 387 -7.48 6.43 -17.68
N ASN A 388 -7.38 5.11 -17.74
CA ASN A 388 -8.37 4.31 -18.48
C ASN A 388 -9.68 4.40 -17.69
N HIS A 389 -10.67 5.11 -18.24
CA HIS A 389 -12.00 5.30 -17.64
C HIS A 389 -12.87 4.05 -17.73
#